data_AF-B7PAV5-F1
#
_entry.id   AF-B7PAV5-F1
#
_cell.length_a   1.000
_cell.length_b   1.000
_cell.length_c   1.000
_cell.angle_alpha   90.00
_cell.angle_beta   90.00
_cell.angle_gamma   90.00
#
_symmetry.space_group_name_H-M   'P 1'
#
loop_
_entity.id
_entity.type
_entity.pdbx_description
1 polymer ?
#
loop_
_entity_poly.entity_id
_entity_poly.type
_entity_poly.pdbx_seq_one_letter_code
_entity_poly.pdbx_strand_id
1 'polypeptide(L)'
;MAGGAGMLLSRLGLALALAAAAAASRDAKRLHDDLLSDYNRLIRPVGNHSHKVTIVVGLKLSQLIDINLKHQVMTTNIWLEQEWEDYKLRWNPEEYGGVDMIHVPAESLWLPDIYKADPDAGPGQAVDPLQLGRPRIVVPEPQPQAGTSPDTPGCAPEMRKAIDSVLFIADHIRKEDDDESDCEDWKYVAMVLDRLFLWIFTLASLVGTCGIILQAPSLYDDRLPIDVQMSHIGREYASLHAEAGHGP
;
A
#
# COMPACT_ATOMS: atom_id res chain seq x y z
N MET A 1 -15.93 -13.65 -39.23
CA MET A 1 -16.57 -12.37 -38.82
C MET A 1 -16.97 -12.36 -37.33
N ALA A 2 -16.15 -12.87 -36.40
CA ALA A 2 -16.56 -13.05 -35.00
C ALA A 2 -15.85 -12.12 -33.98
N GLY A 3 -15.02 -11.17 -34.44
CA GLY A 3 -14.21 -10.32 -33.56
C GLY A 3 -14.88 -9.00 -33.11
N GLY A 4 -15.97 -8.58 -33.76
CA GLY A 4 -16.56 -7.25 -33.51
C GLY A 4 -17.36 -7.14 -32.20
N ALA A 5 -18.09 -8.19 -31.82
CA ALA A 5 -18.99 -8.16 -30.67
C ALA A 5 -18.25 -8.12 -29.32
N GLY A 6 -17.16 -8.89 -29.17
CA GLY A 6 -16.34 -8.88 -27.96
C GLY A 6 -15.61 -7.55 -27.75
N MET A 7 -15.20 -6.89 -28.84
CA MET A 7 -14.53 -5.59 -28.79
C MET A 7 -15.50 -4.46 -28.41
N LEU A 8 -16.78 -4.55 -28.79
CA LEU A 8 -17.81 -3.59 -28.38
C LEU A 8 -18.20 -3.74 -26.90
N LEU A 9 -18.32 -4.97 -26.39
CA LEU A 9 -18.60 -5.21 -24.97
C LEU A 9 -17.46 -4.73 -24.07
N SER A 10 -16.20 -4.99 -24.46
CA SER A 10 -15.03 -4.48 -23.74
C SER A 10 -14.97 -2.95 -23.72
N ARG A 11 -15.26 -2.29 -24.86
CA ARG A 11 -15.28 -0.82 -24.94
C ARG A 11 -16.44 -0.20 -24.17
N LEU A 12 -17.62 -0.84 -24.16
CA LEU A 12 -18.77 -0.39 -23.37
C LEU A 12 -18.49 -0.53 -21.88
N GLY A 13 -17.90 -1.65 -21.44
CA GLY A 13 -17.48 -1.86 -20.06
C GLY A 13 -16.43 -0.84 -19.60
N LEU A 14 -15.42 -0.56 -20.44
CA LEU A 14 -14.41 0.46 -20.14
C LEU A 14 -15.00 1.87 -20.12
N ALA A 15 -15.89 2.21 -21.06
CA ALA A 15 -16.56 3.50 -21.09
C ALA A 15 -17.46 3.70 -19.85
N LEU A 16 -18.17 2.65 -19.42
CA LEU A 16 -18.98 2.66 -18.20
C LEU A 16 -18.12 2.80 -16.94
N ALA A 17 -16.99 2.09 -16.87
CA ALA A 17 -16.03 2.21 -15.77
C ALA A 17 -15.40 3.60 -15.70
N LEU A 18 -15.02 4.19 -16.85
CA LEU A 18 -14.47 5.53 -16.92
C LEU A 18 -15.52 6.60 -16.55
N ALA A 19 -16.78 6.41 -16.96
CA ALA A 19 -17.89 7.26 -16.58
C ALA A 19 -18.21 7.15 -15.06
N ALA A 20 -18.15 5.95 -14.49
CA ALA A 20 -18.31 5.73 -13.06
C ALA A 20 -17.18 6.39 -12.24
N ALA A 21 -15.92 6.27 -12.69
CA ALA A 21 -14.79 6.97 -12.05
C ALA A 21 -14.89 8.50 -12.18
N ALA A 22 -15.38 9.01 -13.33
CA ALA A 22 -15.65 10.42 -13.53
C ALA A 22 -16.84 10.93 -12.68
N ALA A 23 -17.84 10.08 -12.43
CA ALA A 23 -18.95 10.39 -11.54
C ALA A 23 -18.49 10.43 -10.08
N ALA A 24 -17.77 9.41 -9.62
CA ALA A 24 -17.22 9.35 -8.26
C ALA A 24 -16.30 10.54 -7.94
N SER A 25 -15.44 10.93 -8.89
CA SER A 25 -14.59 12.12 -8.73
C SER A 25 -15.38 13.44 -8.71
N ARG A 26 -16.52 13.51 -9.42
CA ARG A 26 -17.41 14.68 -9.40
C ARG A 26 -18.20 14.75 -8.09
N ASP A 27 -18.67 13.63 -7.58
CA ASP A 27 -19.46 13.55 -6.35
C ASP A 27 -18.60 13.84 -5.12
N ALA A 28 -17.36 13.31 -5.06
CA ALA A 28 -16.39 13.64 -4.01
C ALA A 28 -16.03 15.13 -3.99
N LYS A 29 -15.87 15.74 -5.18
CA LYS A 29 -15.62 17.18 -5.29
C LYS A 29 -16.81 18.01 -4.81
N ARG A 30 -18.03 17.61 -5.18
CA ARG A 30 -19.25 18.28 -4.72
C ARG A 30 -19.38 18.21 -3.19
N LEU A 31 -19.16 17.03 -2.61
CA LEU A 31 -19.16 16.85 -1.16
C LEU A 31 -18.15 17.76 -0.46
N HIS A 32 -16.93 17.82 -0.98
CA HIS A 32 -15.89 18.71 -0.48
C HIS A 32 -16.34 20.18 -0.46
N ASP A 33 -16.87 20.66 -1.59
CA ASP A 33 -17.29 22.05 -1.73
C ASP A 33 -18.50 22.36 -0.82
N ASP A 34 -19.46 21.44 -0.70
CA ASP A 34 -20.63 21.59 0.17
C ASP A 34 -20.23 21.64 1.65
N LEU A 35 -19.35 20.73 2.12
CA LEU A 35 -18.88 20.68 3.52
C LEU A 35 -18.02 21.88 3.91
N LEU A 36 -17.14 22.35 3.03
CA LEU A 36 -16.16 23.39 3.34
C LEU A 36 -16.65 24.81 3.06
N SER A 37 -17.75 24.98 2.33
CA SER A 37 -18.30 26.30 1.99
C SER A 37 -18.67 27.16 3.21
N ASP A 38 -19.22 26.54 4.27
CA ASP A 38 -19.64 27.20 5.53
C ASP A 38 -18.79 26.77 6.74
N TYR A 39 -17.65 26.11 6.49
CA TYR A 39 -16.80 25.64 7.56
C TYR A 39 -15.87 26.76 8.04
N ASN A 40 -16.02 27.17 9.30
CA ASN A 40 -15.16 28.18 9.92
C ASN A 40 -14.07 27.52 10.78
N ARG A 41 -12.85 27.45 10.25
CA ARG A 41 -11.67 26.89 10.92
C ARG A 41 -11.29 27.55 12.24
N LEU A 42 -11.77 28.76 12.53
CA LEU A 42 -11.44 29.49 13.77
C LEU A 42 -12.39 29.15 14.92
N ILE A 43 -13.50 28.47 14.62
CA ILE A 43 -14.54 28.17 15.60
C ILE A 43 -14.43 26.69 15.93
N ARG A 44 -14.28 26.40 17.24
CA ARG A 44 -14.32 25.04 17.75
C ARG A 44 -15.62 24.35 17.31
N PRO A 45 -15.56 23.12 16.75
CA PRO A 45 -16.74 22.40 16.32
C PRO A 45 -17.52 21.84 17.52
N VAL A 46 -18.26 22.70 18.21
CA VAL A 46 -19.24 22.32 19.24
C VAL A 46 -20.64 22.76 18.84
N GLY A 47 -21.62 21.85 18.94
CA GLY A 47 -23.04 22.19 18.71
C GLY A 47 -23.66 23.00 19.85
N ASN A 48 -23.09 22.93 21.05
CA ASN A 48 -23.47 23.73 22.21
C ASN A 48 -22.18 24.18 22.92
N HIS A 49 -22.08 25.44 23.32
CA HIS A 49 -20.87 26.01 23.94
C HIS A 49 -20.46 25.31 25.25
N SER A 50 -21.37 24.55 25.86
CA SER A 50 -21.10 23.77 27.08
C SER A 50 -20.50 22.38 26.81
N HIS A 51 -20.49 21.90 25.56
CA HIS A 51 -19.96 20.58 25.23
C HIS A 51 -18.44 20.62 25.01
N LYS A 52 -17.80 19.51 25.38
CA LYS A 52 -16.35 19.31 25.29
C LYS A 52 -16.05 18.51 24.02
N VAL A 53 -15.04 18.93 23.25
CA VAL A 53 -14.49 18.10 22.17
C VAL A 53 -13.42 17.22 22.81
N THR A 54 -13.56 15.90 22.64
CA THR A 54 -12.55 14.94 23.08
C THR A 54 -11.63 14.66 21.89
N ILE A 55 -10.33 14.89 22.09
CA ILE A 55 -9.32 14.59 21.09
C ILE A 55 -8.56 13.38 21.60
N VAL A 56 -8.54 12.32 20.79
CA VAL A 56 -7.70 11.16 21.04
C VAL A 56 -6.35 11.45 20.42
N VAL A 57 -5.33 11.51 21.26
CA VAL A 57 -3.95 11.77 20.84
C VAL A 57 -3.16 10.47 20.98
N GLY A 58 -2.67 9.96 19.85
CA GLY A 58 -1.71 8.87 19.78
C GLY A 58 -0.30 9.43 19.60
N LEU A 59 0.67 8.83 20.30
CA LEU A 59 2.09 9.08 20.06
C LEU A 59 2.73 7.77 19.64
N LYS A 60 3.27 7.75 18.43
CA LYS A 60 4.07 6.63 17.94
C LYS A 60 5.52 7.06 17.89
N LEU A 61 6.38 6.38 18.64
CA LEU A 61 7.81 6.63 18.59
C LEU A 61 8.37 6.03 17.31
N SER A 62 8.86 6.87 16.40
CA SER A 62 9.47 6.41 15.15
C SER A 62 10.91 5.96 15.37
N GLN A 63 11.68 6.72 16.14
CA GLN A 63 13.09 6.40 16.40
C GLN A 63 13.64 7.17 17.60
N LEU A 64 14.52 6.52 18.37
CA LEU A 64 15.44 7.17 19.30
C LEU A 64 16.70 7.60 18.56
N ILE A 65 16.92 8.91 18.42
CA ILE A 65 18.02 9.47 17.63
C ILE A 65 19.31 9.52 18.46
N ASP A 66 19.24 10.09 19.67
CA ASP A 66 20.41 10.21 20.55
C ASP A 66 19.98 10.47 22.01
N ILE A 67 20.79 10.00 22.96
CA ILE A 67 20.64 10.26 24.39
C ILE A 67 21.91 10.94 24.91
N ASN A 68 21.78 12.22 25.26
CA ASN A 68 22.87 12.98 25.87
C ASN A 68 22.69 13.06 27.39
N LEU A 69 23.33 12.14 28.12
CA LEU A 69 23.25 12.07 29.58
C LEU A 69 23.89 13.28 30.29
N LYS A 70 24.90 13.91 29.68
CA LYS A 70 25.58 15.08 30.28
C LYS A 70 24.68 16.31 30.25
N HIS A 71 23.88 16.45 29.19
CA HIS A 71 22.94 17.55 28.99
C HIS A 71 21.49 17.17 29.32
N GLN A 72 21.24 15.94 29.78
CA GLN A 72 19.90 15.39 30.07
C GLN A 72 18.89 15.54 28.92
N VAL A 73 19.36 15.52 27.67
CA VAL A 73 18.51 15.64 26.49
C VAL A 73 18.40 14.29 25.78
N MET A 74 17.17 13.81 25.62
CA MET A 74 16.83 12.69 24.74
C MET A 74 16.21 13.25 23.47
N THR A 75 16.75 12.88 22.31
CA THR A 75 16.25 13.30 21.00
C THR A 75 15.51 12.13 20.36
N THR A 76 14.22 12.28 20.12
CA THR A 76 13.36 11.26 19.51
C THR A 76 12.59 11.83 18.33
N ASN A 77 12.33 10.98 17.33
CA ASN A 77 11.37 11.27 16.27
C ASN A 77 10.03 10.63 16.64
N ILE A 78 8.98 11.42 16.77
CA ILE A 78 7.66 10.97 17.22
C ILE A 78 6.62 11.38 16.18
N TRP A 79 5.78 10.43 15.79
CA TRP A 79 4.56 10.67 15.02
C TRP A 79 3.41 10.98 15.98
N LEU A 80 2.78 12.13 15.75
CA LEU A 80 1.61 12.57 16.49
C LEU A 80 0.37 12.22 15.66
N GLU A 81 -0.41 11.26 16.14
CA GLU A 81 -1.70 10.91 15.57
C GLU A 81 -2.79 11.61 16.38
N GLN A 82 -3.72 12.29 15.70
CA GLN A 82 -4.83 12.97 16.35
C GLN A 82 -6.12 12.53 15.68
N GLU A 83 -7.08 12.13 16.50
CA GLU A 83 -8.41 11.76 16.06
C GLU A 83 -9.43 12.52 16.89
N TRP A 84 -10.36 13.19 16.20
CA TRP A 84 -11.45 13.90 16.83
C TRP A 84 -12.69 13.79 15.97
N GLU A 85 -13.84 13.98 16.58
CA GLU A 85 -15.13 13.96 15.90
C GLU A 85 -15.67 15.38 15.73
N ASP A 86 -15.96 15.77 14.48
CA ASP A 86 -16.58 17.05 14.14
C ASP A 86 -18.03 16.82 13.71
N TYR A 87 -18.97 17.56 14.31
CA TYR A 87 -20.39 17.43 13.98
C TYR A 87 -20.75 18.05 12.62
N LYS A 88 -19.98 19.02 12.13
CA LYS A 88 -20.22 19.68 10.83
C LYS A 88 -19.70 18.86 9.65
N LEU A 89 -18.73 17.98 9.87
CA LEU A 89 -18.13 17.13 8.83
C LEU A 89 -18.85 15.78 8.73
N ARG A 90 -20.19 15.77 8.87
CA ARG A 90 -21.01 14.57 8.74
C ARG A 90 -21.88 14.69 7.50
N TRP A 91 -21.92 13.63 6.69
CA TRP A 91 -22.74 13.56 5.49
C TRP A 91 -23.35 12.17 5.33
N ASN A 92 -24.34 12.05 4.44
CA ASN A 92 -24.91 10.77 4.05
C ASN A 92 -24.23 10.26 2.77
N PRO A 93 -23.49 9.13 2.78
CA PRO A 93 -22.79 8.62 1.61
C PRO A 93 -23.72 8.39 0.41
N GLU A 94 -24.98 8.00 0.63
CA GLU A 94 -25.95 7.73 -0.45
C GLU A 94 -26.27 8.96 -1.30
N GLU A 95 -26.17 10.17 -0.74
CA GLU A 95 -26.45 11.43 -1.46
C GLU A 95 -25.28 11.89 -2.35
N TYR A 96 -24.08 11.35 -2.11
CA TYR A 96 -22.83 11.74 -2.77
C TYR A 96 -22.18 10.53 -3.47
N GLY A 97 -22.98 9.66 -4.09
CA GLY A 97 -22.46 8.57 -4.92
C GLY A 97 -21.73 7.47 -4.15
N GLY A 98 -21.96 7.34 -2.84
CA GLY A 98 -21.35 6.34 -1.97
C GLY A 98 -20.00 6.76 -1.37
N VAL A 99 -19.62 8.04 -1.42
CA VAL A 99 -18.36 8.53 -0.84
C VAL A 99 -18.45 8.52 0.69
N ASP A 100 -17.60 7.73 1.34
CA ASP A 100 -17.51 7.56 2.79
C ASP A 100 -16.24 8.18 3.40
N MET A 101 -15.21 8.41 2.58
CA MET A 101 -13.95 9.02 2.98
C MET A 101 -13.49 10.07 1.96
N ILE A 102 -13.06 11.23 2.46
CA ILE A 102 -12.45 12.28 1.66
C ILE A 102 -11.13 12.74 2.28
N HIS A 103 -10.14 13.07 1.44
CA HIS A 103 -8.88 13.66 1.89
C HIS A 103 -8.96 15.18 1.78
N VAL A 104 -8.81 15.85 2.92
CA VAL A 104 -8.86 17.31 3.04
C VAL A 104 -7.58 17.80 3.70
N PRO A 105 -6.92 18.86 3.18
CA PRO A 105 -5.74 19.43 3.82
C PRO A 105 -6.05 19.98 5.21
N ALA A 106 -5.18 19.70 6.18
CA ALA A 106 -5.33 20.13 7.58
C ALA A 106 -5.48 21.66 7.73
N GLU A 107 -4.91 22.45 6.82
CA GLU A 107 -4.98 23.92 6.80
C GLU A 107 -6.39 24.49 6.62
N SER A 108 -7.30 23.68 6.09
CA SER A 108 -8.70 24.06 5.82
C SER A 108 -9.67 23.63 6.93
N LEU A 109 -9.22 22.81 7.88
CA LEU A 109 -10.01 22.30 8.99
C LEU A 109 -9.63 22.98 10.30
N TRP A 110 -10.52 22.91 11.30
CA TRP A 110 -10.18 23.31 12.65
C TRP A 110 -9.23 22.26 13.22
N LEU A 111 -8.09 22.72 13.74
CA LEU A 111 -7.11 21.89 14.41
C LEU A 111 -7.05 22.31 15.89
N PRO A 112 -6.97 21.35 16.82
CA PRO A 112 -6.80 21.69 18.22
C PRO A 112 -5.39 22.25 18.46
N ASP A 113 -5.32 23.43 19.07
CA ASP A 113 -4.05 24.01 19.50
C ASP A 113 -3.46 23.20 20.66
N ILE A 114 -2.50 22.33 20.37
CA ILE A 114 -1.73 21.61 21.40
C ILE A 114 -0.51 22.47 21.76
N TYR A 115 -0.61 23.22 22.86
CA TYR A 115 0.55 23.88 23.46
C TYR A 115 1.24 22.94 24.45
N LYS A 116 2.58 22.98 24.48
CA LYS A 116 3.34 22.39 25.58
C LYS A 116 3.07 23.26 26.82
N ALA A 117 2.35 22.71 27.81
CA ALA A 117 2.22 23.37 29.09
C ALA A 117 3.60 23.38 29.77
N ASP A 118 4.17 24.57 29.93
CA ASP A 118 5.36 24.75 30.76
C ASP A 118 4.90 24.71 32.24
N PRO A 119 5.32 23.72 33.04
CA PRO A 119 4.91 23.62 34.44
C PRO A 119 5.36 24.79 35.31
N ASP A 120 6.33 25.60 34.84
CA ASP A 120 6.89 26.75 35.58
C ASP A 120 6.34 28.11 35.13
N ALA A 121 5.39 28.16 34.17
CA ALA A 121 4.81 29.42 33.71
C ALA A 121 3.78 29.96 34.72
N GLY A 122 4.18 30.96 35.51
CA GLY A 122 3.27 31.74 36.35
C GLY A 122 2.13 32.40 35.54
N PRO A 123 1.01 32.76 36.19
CA PRO A 123 -0.16 33.29 35.50
C PRO A 123 0.14 34.66 34.88
N GLY A 124 0.36 34.72 33.57
CA GLY A 124 0.45 35.99 32.84
C GLY A 124 1.39 36.07 31.64
N GLN A 125 2.19 35.05 31.33
CA GLN A 125 3.13 35.11 30.20
C GLN A 125 2.60 34.33 28.98
N ALA A 126 1.90 35.01 28.07
CA ALA A 126 1.60 34.47 26.75
C ALA A 126 2.90 34.47 25.91
N VAL A 127 3.43 33.29 25.61
CA VAL A 127 4.57 33.11 24.71
C VAL A 127 4.11 33.16 23.25
N ASP A 128 4.84 33.89 22.41
CA ASP A 128 4.51 34.15 21.00
C ASP A 128 4.31 32.85 20.17
N PRO A 129 3.27 32.76 19.30
CA PRO A 129 2.95 31.53 18.56
C PRO A 129 3.90 31.17 17.41
N LEU A 130 4.87 32.02 17.06
CA LEU A 130 5.63 31.92 15.79
C LEU A 130 7.00 31.23 15.88
N GLN A 131 7.27 30.50 16.97
CA GLN A 131 8.49 29.70 17.14
C GLN A 131 8.22 28.18 17.06
N LEU A 132 7.13 27.74 16.42
CA LEU A 132 6.79 26.32 16.26
C LEU A 132 7.54 25.69 15.08
N GLY A 133 8.87 25.74 15.13
CA GLY A 133 9.75 24.92 14.30
C GLY A 133 10.10 23.64 15.03
N ARG A 134 9.41 22.53 14.69
CA ARG A 134 9.57 21.17 15.24
C ARG A 134 9.20 21.00 16.74
N PRO A 135 8.37 19.99 17.10
CA PRO A 135 8.17 19.65 18.50
C PRO A 135 9.46 19.06 19.09
N ARG A 136 10.25 19.88 19.78
CA ARG A 136 11.37 19.41 20.61
C ARG A 136 10.82 19.12 22.01
N ILE A 137 10.55 17.85 22.31
CA ILE A 137 10.23 17.42 23.67
C ILE A 137 11.51 17.57 24.51
N VAL A 138 11.72 18.77 25.04
CA VAL A 138 12.71 19.01 26.10
C VAL A 138 12.10 18.51 27.40
N VAL A 139 12.63 17.41 27.92
CA VAL A 139 12.37 16.92 29.28
C VAL A 139 12.77 18.05 30.25
N PRO A 140 11.95 18.39 31.27
CA PRO A 140 12.31 19.43 32.22
C PRO A 140 13.60 19.05 32.94
N GLU A 141 14.61 19.91 32.86
CA GLU A 141 15.83 19.81 33.66
C GLU A 141 15.45 19.96 35.15
N PRO A 142 15.80 19.01 36.04
CA PRO A 142 15.65 19.21 37.47
C PRO A 142 16.56 20.38 37.89
N GLN A 143 15.97 21.44 38.45
CA GLN A 143 16.76 22.60 38.91
C GLN A 143 17.85 22.17 39.90
N PRO A 144 19.08 22.71 39.79
CA PRO A 144 20.18 22.35 40.67
C PRO A 144 19.92 22.91 42.07
N GLN A 145 19.49 22.05 43.00
CA GLN A 145 19.50 22.41 44.42
C GLN A 145 20.96 22.52 44.88
N ALA A 146 21.26 23.70 45.41
CA ALA A 146 22.58 24.06 45.89
C ALA A 146 23.07 23.10 46.99
N GLY A 147 24.24 22.51 46.74
CA GLY A 147 25.16 22.02 47.75
C GLY A 147 24.91 20.61 48.27
N THR A 148 25.70 19.65 47.80
CA THR A 148 26.55 18.83 48.70
C THR A 148 27.63 18.08 47.91
N SER A 149 28.87 18.39 48.27
CA SER A 149 30.15 17.65 48.25
C SER A 149 30.31 16.35 47.42
N PRO A 150 31.50 16.16 46.81
CA PRO A 150 31.80 15.01 45.95
C PRO A 150 32.02 13.71 46.72
N ASP A 151 31.95 12.62 45.96
CA ASP A 151 32.38 11.25 46.24
C ASP A 151 31.39 10.34 46.96
N THR A 152 30.57 9.60 46.20
CA THR A 152 30.30 8.15 46.41
C THR A 152 29.57 7.56 45.17
N PRO A 153 30.00 6.40 44.65
CA PRO A 153 29.46 5.74 43.45
C PRO A 153 28.13 5.03 43.76
N GLY A 154 27.01 5.71 43.53
CA GLY A 154 25.69 5.12 43.69
C GLY A 154 24.74 5.67 42.66
N CYS A 155 24.55 4.94 41.56
CA CYS A 155 23.53 5.24 40.56
C CYS A 155 22.16 5.34 41.27
N ALA A 156 21.62 6.56 41.36
CA ALA A 156 20.39 6.88 42.06
C ALA A 156 19.23 5.99 41.56
N PRO A 157 18.31 5.57 42.45
CA PRO A 157 17.18 4.70 42.08
C PRO A 157 16.32 5.28 40.95
N GLU A 158 16.28 6.60 40.82
CA GLU A 158 15.57 7.30 39.75
C GLU A 158 16.23 7.14 38.37
N MET A 159 17.57 7.14 38.30
CA MET A 159 18.31 6.89 37.06
C MET A 159 18.12 5.44 36.59
N ARG A 160 18.10 4.48 37.51
CA ARG A 160 17.84 3.06 37.19
C ARG A 160 16.44 2.84 36.65
N LYS A 161 15.42 3.48 37.26
CA LYS A 161 14.03 3.42 36.75
C LYS A 161 13.90 4.04 35.35
N ALA A 162 14.57 5.17 35.10
CA ALA A 162 14.56 5.80 33.79
C ALA A 162 15.23 4.89 32.74
N ILE A 163 16.39 4.31 33.07
CA ILE A 163 17.08 3.34 32.20
C ILE A 163 16.21 2.11 31.95
N ASP A 164 15.55 1.56 32.97
CA ASP A 164 14.67 0.39 32.81
C ASP A 164 13.47 0.70 31.91
N SER A 165 12.88 1.90 32.00
CA SER A 165 11.78 2.32 31.12
C SER A 165 12.21 2.52 29.67
N VAL A 166 13.42 3.08 29.45
CA VAL A 166 13.98 3.26 28.10
C VAL A 166 14.43 1.92 27.53
N LEU A 167 14.99 1.03 28.36
CA LEU A 167 15.32 -0.33 27.97
C LEU A 167 14.05 -1.10 27.61
N PHE A 168 12.96 -0.94 28.34
CA PHE A 168 11.68 -1.53 28.01
C PHE A 168 11.15 -1.03 26.66
N ILE A 169 11.20 0.27 26.38
CA ILE A 169 10.80 0.83 25.08
C ILE A 169 11.72 0.34 23.96
N ALA A 170 13.03 0.33 24.18
CA ALA A 170 14.01 -0.13 23.20
C ALA A 170 13.88 -1.64 22.91
N ASP A 171 13.54 -2.44 23.92
CA ASP A 171 13.27 -3.86 23.78
C ASP A 171 11.93 -4.11 23.06
N HIS A 172 10.92 -3.27 23.30
CA HIS A 172 9.63 -3.34 22.63
C HIS A 172 9.71 -2.98 21.14
N ILE A 173 10.49 -1.94 20.78
CA ILE A 173 10.70 -1.53 19.38
C ILE A 173 11.48 -2.59 18.61
N ARG A 174 12.50 -3.20 19.23
CA ARG A 174 13.22 -4.32 18.61
C ARG A 174 12.34 -5.52 18.32
N LYS A 175 11.28 -5.71 19.11
CA LYS A 175 10.33 -6.80 18.93
C LYS A 175 9.31 -6.52 17.83
N GLU A 176 8.99 -5.25 17.57
CA GLU A 176 8.16 -4.86 16.41
C GLU A 176 8.91 -5.07 15.08
N ASP A 177 10.25 -4.98 15.05
CA ASP A 177 11.06 -5.33 13.86
C ASP A 177 10.96 -6.84 13.50
N ASP A 178 10.71 -7.72 14.48
CA ASP A 178 10.55 -9.16 14.23
C ASP A 178 9.23 -9.45 13.47
N ASP A 179 8.15 -8.70 13.73
CA ASP A 179 6.87 -8.84 13.03
C ASP A 179 6.94 -8.29 11.57
N GLU A 180 7.83 -7.33 11.31
CA GLU A 180 8.11 -6.84 9.95
C GLU A 180 8.81 -7.91 9.10
N SER A 181 9.65 -8.76 9.71
CA SER A 181 10.38 -9.83 9.01
C SER A 181 9.46 -10.89 8.38
N ASP A 182 8.35 -11.21 9.04
CA ASP A 182 7.38 -12.19 8.52
C ASP A 182 6.76 -11.70 7.20
N CYS A 183 6.46 -10.40 7.09
CA CYS A 183 5.89 -9.83 5.86
C CYS A 183 6.88 -9.86 4.68
N GLU A 184 8.18 -9.72 4.93
CA GLU A 184 9.22 -9.82 3.91
C GLU A 184 9.34 -11.24 3.35
N ASP A 185 9.23 -12.25 4.22
CA ASP A 185 9.23 -13.65 3.83
C ASP A 185 8.01 -14.01 2.96
N TRP A 186 6.81 -13.56 3.33
CA TRP A 186 5.61 -13.73 2.51
C TRP A 186 5.72 -13.03 1.14
N LYS A 187 6.39 -11.88 1.08
CA LYS A 187 6.65 -11.15 -0.18
C LYS A 187 7.61 -11.93 -1.08
N TYR A 188 8.64 -12.58 -0.53
CA TYR A 188 9.52 -13.45 -1.29
C TYR A 188 8.77 -14.68 -1.83
N VAL A 189 7.94 -15.31 -0.99
CA VAL A 189 7.08 -16.44 -1.41
C VAL A 189 6.17 -16.02 -2.56
N ALA A 190 5.52 -14.86 -2.49
CA ALA A 190 4.67 -14.34 -3.56
C ALA A 190 5.44 -14.10 -4.87
N MET A 191 6.66 -13.55 -4.79
CA MET A 191 7.52 -13.36 -5.96
C MET A 191 7.97 -14.67 -6.61
N VAL A 192 8.19 -15.72 -5.80
CA VAL A 192 8.59 -17.05 -6.29
C VAL A 192 7.41 -17.80 -6.90
N LEU A 193 6.22 -17.70 -6.30
CA LEU A 193 5.00 -18.33 -6.81
C LEU A 193 4.60 -17.82 -8.19
N ASP A 194 4.78 -16.52 -8.47
CA ASP A 194 4.56 -15.93 -9.80
C ASP A 194 5.39 -16.65 -10.88
N ARG A 195 6.68 -16.89 -10.60
CA ARG A 195 7.57 -17.58 -11.55
C ARG A 195 7.28 -19.08 -11.63
N LEU A 196 7.02 -19.73 -10.50
CA LEU A 196 6.76 -21.18 -10.46
C LEU A 196 5.50 -21.55 -11.26
N PHE A 197 4.42 -20.78 -11.12
CA PHE A 197 3.20 -21.01 -11.92
C PHE A 197 3.42 -20.76 -13.42
N LEU A 198 4.21 -19.73 -13.78
CA LEU A 198 4.55 -19.47 -15.18
C LEU A 198 5.40 -20.58 -15.81
N TRP A 199 6.36 -21.14 -15.06
CA TRP A 199 7.17 -22.27 -15.53
C TRP A 199 6.36 -23.55 -15.70
N ILE A 200 5.45 -23.86 -14.76
CA ILE A 200 4.54 -25.01 -14.87
C ILE A 200 3.62 -24.85 -16.07
N PHE A 201 3.01 -23.68 -16.25
CA PHE A 201 2.13 -23.39 -17.39
C PHE A 201 2.87 -23.52 -18.72
N THR A 202 4.08 -22.97 -18.80
CA THR A 202 4.92 -23.06 -20.00
C THR A 202 5.24 -24.51 -20.32
N LEU A 203 5.67 -25.30 -19.34
CA LEU A 203 5.99 -26.71 -19.54
C LEU A 203 4.75 -27.53 -19.91
N ALA A 204 3.61 -27.29 -19.27
CA ALA A 204 2.34 -27.93 -19.61
C ALA A 204 1.89 -27.60 -21.04
N SER A 205 2.03 -26.35 -21.48
CA SER A 205 1.71 -25.93 -22.85
C SER A 205 2.65 -26.56 -23.88
N LEU A 206 3.94 -26.69 -23.53
CA LEU A 206 4.93 -27.32 -24.39
C LEU A 206 4.67 -28.83 -24.52
N VAL A 207 4.41 -29.51 -23.40
CA VAL A 207 4.06 -30.94 -23.37
C VAL A 207 2.74 -31.18 -24.10
N GLY A 208 1.73 -30.33 -23.92
CA GLY A 208 0.47 -30.41 -24.65
C GLY A 208 0.65 -30.23 -26.16
N THR A 209 1.46 -29.26 -26.57
CA THR A 209 1.78 -29.02 -28.00
C THR A 209 2.55 -30.19 -28.60
N CYS A 210 3.57 -30.69 -27.90
CA CYS A 210 4.30 -31.90 -28.30
C CYS A 210 3.37 -33.13 -28.37
N GLY A 211 2.45 -33.28 -27.42
CA GLY A 211 1.46 -34.36 -27.42
C GLY A 211 0.55 -34.33 -28.63
N ILE A 212 0.04 -33.15 -29.02
CA ILE A 212 -0.80 -32.97 -30.22
C ILE A 212 0.01 -33.27 -31.49
N ILE A 213 1.27 -32.82 -31.56
CA ILE A 213 2.15 -33.07 -32.71
C ILE A 213 2.47 -34.57 -32.85
N LEU A 214 2.68 -35.28 -31.74
CA LEU A 214 2.98 -36.72 -31.76
C LEU A 214 1.74 -37.59 -32.01
N GLN A 215 0.54 -37.09 -31.66
CA GLN A 215 -0.72 -37.72 -32.03
C GLN A 215 -1.17 -37.38 -33.46
N ALA A 216 -0.50 -36.46 -34.17
CA ALA A 216 -0.75 -36.23 -35.58
C ALA A 216 -0.11 -37.38 -36.39
N PRO A 217 -0.89 -38.33 -36.95
CA PRO A 217 -0.35 -39.43 -37.76
C PRO A 217 0.22 -38.96 -39.11
N SER A 218 0.31 -37.65 -39.35
CA SER A 218 0.70 -37.06 -40.63
C SER A 218 2.20 -37.10 -40.93
N LEU A 219 3.04 -37.57 -39.99
CA LEU A 219 4.51 -37.63 -40.18
C LEU A 219 5.06 -39.04 -40.41
N TYR A 220 4.21 -40.08 -40.28
CA TYR A 220 4.52 -41.48 -40.59
C TYR A 220 3.54 -42.06 -41.63
N ASP A 221 3.05 -41.23 -42.57
CA ASP A 221 2.27 -41.72 -43.71
C ASP A 221 3.24 -42.19 -44.81
N ASP A 222 3.67 -43.45 -44.74
CA ASP A 222 4.53 -44.13 -45.74
C ASP A 222 3.77 -44.46 -47.05
N ARG A 223 2.68 -43.74 -47.37
CA ARG A 223 1.98 -43.89 -48.63
C ARG A 223 2.83 -43.31 -49.76
N LEU A 224 3.33 -44.22 -50.60
CA LEU A 224 4.05 -43.89 -51.84
C LEU A 224 3.24 -42.90 -52.70
N PRO A 225 3.90 -41.88 -53.30
CA PRO A 225 3.23 -40.92 -54.18
C PRO A 225 2.66 -41.62 -55.43
N ILE A 226 1.46 -41.22 -55.84
CA ILE A 226 0.65 -41.80 -56.93
C ILE A 226 1.43 -41.96 -58.25
N ASP A 227 2.43 -41.11 -58.50
CA ASP A 227 3.23 -41.11 -59.73
C ASP A 227 3.99 -42.43 -59.96
N VAL A 228 4.44 -43.11 -58.89
CA VAL A 228 5.21 -44.36 -59.04
C VAL A 228 4.32 -45.48 -59.54
N GLN A 229 3.08 -45.60 -59.03
CA GLN A 229 2.13 -46.61 -59.52
C GLN A 229 1.66 -46.31 -60.94
N MET A 230 1.41 -45.04 -61.28
CA MET A 230 1.05 -44.68 -62.67
C MET A 230 2.17 -45.00 -63.67
N SER A 231 3.44 -44.86 -63.28
CA SER A 231 4.57 -45.18 -64.18
C SER A 231 4.71 -46.68 -64.47
N HIS A 232 4.42 -47.54 -63.48
CA HIS A 232 4.46 -48.99 -63.66
C HIS A 232 3.30 -49.45 -64.54
N ILE A 233 2.10 -48.97 -64.23
CA ILE A 233 0.89 -49.28 -64.99
C ILE A 233 1.04 -48.79 -66.44
N GLY A 234 1.57 -47.58 -66.65
CA GLY A 234 1.84 -47.04 -67.98
C GLY A 234 2.86 -47.88 -68.79
N ARG A 235 3.92 -48.39 -68.16
CA ARG A 235 4.87 -49.31 -68.81
C ARG A 235 4.23 -50.65 -69.16
N GLU A 236 3.41 -51.18 -68.27
CA GLU A 236 2.76 -52.49 -68.43
C GLU A 236 1.73 -52.47 -69.57
N TYR A 237 0.91 -51.42 -69.65
CA TYR A 237 0.02 -51.19 -70.80
C TYR A 237 0.79 -51.00 -72.11
N ALA A 238 1.91 -50.28 -72.10
CA ALA A 238 2.75 -50.09 -73.28
C ALA A 238 3.36 -51.42 -73.78
N SER A 239 3.81 -52.30 -72.87
CA SER A 239 4.32 -53.63 -73.24
C SER A 239 3.24 -54.55 -73.80
N LEU A 240 2.03 -54.56 -73.22
CA LEU A 240 0.91 -55.38 -73.71
C LEU A 240 0.45 -54.94 -75.11
N HIS A 241 0.44 -53.63 -75.37
CA HIS A 241 0.13 -53.12 -76.70
C HIS A 241 1.22 -53.39 -77.74
N ALA A 242 2.49 -53.39 -77.33
CA ALA A 242 3.60 -53.74 -78.21
C ALA A 242 3.57 -55.23 -78.62
N GLU A 243 3.19 -56.12 -77.71
CA GLU A 243 3.08 -57.57 -77.99
C GLU A 243 1.84 -57.92 -78.83
N ALA A 244 0.73 -57.20 -78.63
CA ALA A 244 -0.48 -57.38 -79.43
C ALA A 244 -0.37 -56.86 -80.88
N GLY A 245 0.63 -56.01 -81.18
CA GLY A 245 0.90 -55.50 -82.53
C GLY A 245 1.75 -56.42 -83.41
N HIS A 246 2.14 -57.60 -82.91
CA HIS A 246 3.00 -58.55 -83.62
C HIS A 246 2.38 -59.97 -83.67
N GLY A 247 1.09 -60.05 -84.01
CA GLY A 247 0.45 -61.28 -84.50
C GLY A 247 0.40 -61.30 -86.04
N PRO A 248 0.40 -62.48 -86.66
CA PRO A 248 1.10 -62.85 -87.91
C PRO A 248 0.73 -62.08 -89.18
#